data_AF-A0A2N6KHJ7-F1
#
_entry.id   AF-A0A2N6KHJ7-F1
#
_cell.length_a   1.000
_cell.length_b   1.000
_cell.length_c   1.000
_cell.angle_alpha   90.00
_cell.angle_beta   90.00
_cell.angle_gamma   90.00
#
_symmetry.space_group_name_H-M   'P 1'
#
loop_
_entity.id
_entity.type
_entity.pdbx_description
1 polymer ?
#
loop_
_entity_poly.entity_id
_entity_poly.type
_entity_poly.pdbx_seq_one_letter_code
_entity_poly.pdbx_strand_id
1 'polypeptide(L)'
;MMTLEEFKQLIEKQQKCPDSLPKPLQALWFDYKGNWDRAHEIVQNANDLDSAWVHAYLHRKEGDLSNARYWYRRSGKPEFHAGLDQEWEQIASDLLMKVKQLWMPMN
;
A
#
# COMPACT_ATOMS: atom_id res chain seq x y z
N MET A 1 16.34 5.74 -6.49
CA MET A 1 14.95 5.51 -6.04
C MET A 1 14.81 4.05 -5.68
N MET A 2 14.02 3.74 -4.64
CA MET A 2 13.71 2.39 -4.21
C MET A 2 12.78 1.66 -5.20
N THR A 3 13.25 0.52 -5.69
CA THR A 3 12.49 -0.47 -6.47
C THR A 3 11.63 -1.33 -5.54
N LEU A 4 10.71 -2.12 -6.12
CA LEU A 4 9.93 -3.09 -5.36
C LEU A 4 10.82 -4.08 -4.58
N GLU A 5 11.88 -4.56 -5.23
CA GLU A 5 12.84 -5.50 -4.62
C GLU A 5 13.60 -4.85 -3.46
N GLU A 6 14.10 -3.62 -3.65
CA GLU A 6 14.74 -2.87 -2.56
C GLU A 6 13.76 -2.58 -1.41
N PHE A 7 12.47 -2.36 -1.70
CA PHE A 7 11.45 -2.15 -0.69
C PHE A 7 11.19 -3.42 0.12
N LYS A 8 11.05 -4.59 -0.54
CA LYS A 8 10.92 -5.88 0.15
C LYS A 8 12.15 -6.19 1.02
N GLN A 9 13.34 -6.01 0.48
CA GLN A 9 14.59 -6.18 1.24
C GLN A 9 14.67 -5.21 2.44
N LEU A 10 14.20 -3.98 2.28
CA LEU A 10 14.14 -3.01 3.37
C LEU A 10 13.19 -3.48 4.48
N ILE A 11 12.00 -3.95 4.12
CA ILE A 11 11.03 -4.51 5.07
C ILE A 11 11.65 -5.68 5.83
N GLU A 12 12.31 -6.61 5.14
CA GLU A 12 12.92 -7.79 5.76
C GLU A 12 14.07 -7.44 6.71
N LYS A 13 14.93 -6.49 6.34
CA LYS A 13 16.12 -6.12 7.10
C LYS A 13 15.84 -5.22 8.30
N GLN A 14 14.81 -4.38 8.24
CA GLN A 14 14.54 -3.42 9.30
C GLN A 14 13.45 -3.88 10.27
N GLN A 15 13.69 -3.62 11.56
CA GLN A 15 12.71 -3.86 12.61
C GLN A 15 11.61 -2.79 12.64
N LYS A 16 11.97 -1.54 12.33
CA LYS A 16 11.05 -0.38 12.39
C LYS A 16 10.72 0.09 10.97
N CYS A 17 9.46 0.43 10.75
CA CYS A 17 9.02 1.10 9.53
C CYS A 17 9.56 2.54 9.53
N PRO A 18 10.24 3.02 8.46
CA PRO A 18 10.69 4.41 8.39
C PRO A 18 9.51 5.39 8.34
N ASP A 19 9.50 6.37 9.25
CA ASP A 19 8.43 7.39 9.31
C ASP A 19 8.38 8.29 8.06
N SER A 20 9.47 8.33 7.28
CA SER A 20 9.55 9.07 6.02
C SER A 20 8.79 8.42 4.87
N LEU A 21 8.37 7.16 4.99
CA LEU A 21 7.51 6.52 4.00
C LEU A 21 6.11 7.14 4.04
N PRO A 22 5.46 7.36 2.88
CA PRO A 22 4.04 7.69 2.84
C PRO A 22 3.19 6.64 3.58
N LYS A 23 2.11 7.09 4.24
CA LYS A 23 1.16 6.21 4.96
C LYS A 23 0.77 4.93 4.21
N PRO A 24 0.40 4.94 2.92
CA PRO A 24 0.04 3.70 2.22
C PRO A 24 1.20 2.71 2.11
N LEU A 25 2.44 3.18 1.91
CA LEU A 25 3.63 2.32 1.92
C LEU A 25 3.96 1.81 3.33
N GLN A 26 3.72 2.62 4.38
CA GLN A 26 3.82 2.13 5.76
C GLN A 26 2.81 1.01 6.04
N ALA A 27 1.58 1.12 5.54
CA ALA A 27 0.58 0.07 5.72
C ALA A 27 0.98 -1.23 5.01
N LEU A 28 1.45 -1.16 3.75
CA LEU A 28 1.95 -2.33 3.03
C LEU A 28 3.15 -2.98 3.72
N TRP A 29 4.02 -2.20 4.37
CA TRP A 29 5.11 -2.71 5.20
C TRP A 29 4.61 -3.60 6.34
N PHE A 30 3.64 -3.12 7.11
CA PHE A 30 3.09 -3.88 8.23
C PHE A 30 2.33 -5.12 7.74
N ASP A 31 1.59 -5.00 6.63
CA ASP A 31 0.90 -6.14 6.02
C ASP A 31 1.86 -7.23 5.55
N TYR A 32 2.99 -6.87 4.92
CA TYR A 32 4.04 -7.83 4.50
C TYR A 32 4.64 -8.57 5.69
N LYS A 33 4.77 -7.91 6.84
CA LYS A 33 5.22 -8.54 8.10
C LYS A 33 4.12 -9.32 8.82
N GLY A 34 2.94 -9.48 8.22
CA GLY A 34 1.81 -10.21 8.80
C GLY A 34 1.03 -9.43 9.86
N ASN A 35 1.27 -8.13 10.02
CA ASN A 35 0.56 -7.26 10.96
C ASN A 35 -0.55 -6.49 10.25
N TRP A 36 -1.62 -7.21 9.91
CA TRP A 36 -2.79 -6.66 9.22
C TRP A 36 -3.47 -5.55 10.04
N ASP A 37 -3.64 -5.72 11.36
CA ASP A 37 -4.31 -4.74 12.23
C ASP A 37 -3.62 -3.38 12.16
N ARG A 38 -2.29 -3.37 12.26
CA ARG A 38 -1.51 -2.13 12.17
C ARG A 38 -1.58 -1.52 10.77
N ALA A 39 -1.54 -2.34 9.73
CA ALA A 39 -1.69 -1.86 8.35
C ALA A 39 -3.05 -1.17 8.16
N HIS A 40 -4.12 -1.80 8.64
CA HIS A 40 -5.49 -1.31 8.57
C HIS A 40 -5.66 -0.01 9.36
N GLU A 41 -5.14 0.06 10.59
CA GLU A 41 -5.17 1.28 11.42
C GLU A 41 -4.52 2.49 10.73
N ILE A 42 -3.39 2.28 10.04
CA ILE A 42 -2.68 3.37 9.35
C ILE A 42 -3.53 3.97 8.22
N VAL A 43 -4.14 3.13 7.38
CA VAL A 43 -4.94 3.61 6.23
C VAL A 43 -6.32 4.10 6.64
N GLN A 44 -6.92 3.52 7.67
CA GLN A 44 -8.18 3.99 8.26
C GLN A 44 -8.08 5.46 8.71
N ASN A 45 -6.91 5.86 9.23
CA ASN A 45 -6.64 7.22 9.70
C ASN A 45 -6.01 8.13 8.62
N ALA A 46 -6.06 7.73 7.35
CA ALA A 46 -5.56 8.49 6.22
C ALA A 46 -6.72 8.92 5.30
N ASN A 47 -6.60 10.09 4.67
CA ASN A 47 -7.68 10.70 3.89
C ASN A 47 -7.31 10.90 2.41
N ASP A 48 -6.34 10.15 1.91
CA ASP A 48 -5.88 10.21 0.52
C ASP A 48 -6.28 8.97 -0.29
N LEU A 49 -6.24 9.11 -1.63
CA LEU A 49 -6.67 8.08 -2.57
C LEU A 49 -5.75 6.84 -2.55
N ASP A 50 -4.46 7.02 -2.27
CA ASP A 50 -3.49 5.93 -2.25
C ASP A 50 -3.71 5.05 -1.02
N SER A 51 -3.96 5.65 0.15
CA SER A 51 -4.38 4.93 1.35
C SER A 51 -5.72 4.23 1.19
N ALA A 52 -6.69 4.85 0.51
CA ALA A 52 -7.95 4.17 0.18
C ALA A 52 -7.72 2.92 -0.70
N TRP A 53 -6.72 2.95 -1.59
CA TRP A 53 -6.39 1.77 -2.42
C TRP A 53 -5.82 0.62 -1.60
N VAL A 54 -4.86 0.92 -0.71
CA VAL A 54 -4.32 -0.09 0.21
C VAL A 54 -5.42 -0.62 1.14
N HIS A 55 -6.36 0.23 1.57
CA HIS A 55 -7.50 -0.18 2.39
C HIS A 55 -8.42 -1.17 1.66
N ALA A 56 -8.66 -0.95 0.37
CA ALA A 56 -9.42 -1.89 -0.47
C ALA A 56 -8.77 -3.27 -0.52
N TYR A 57 -7.45 -3.32 -0.75
CA TYR A 57 -6.66 -4.56 -0.72
C TYR A 57 -6.75 -5.26 0.65
N LEU A 58 -6.63 -4.52 1.76
CA LEU A 58 -6.68 -5.11 3.11
C LEU A 58 -8.04 -5.77 3.41
N HIS A 59 -9.15 -5.16 3.00
CA HIS A 59 -10.46 -5.79 3.12
C HIS A 59 -10.64 -6.97 2.17
N ARG A 60 -10.03 -6.93 0.98
CA ARG A 60 -10.02 -8.10 0.09
C ARG A 60 -9.27 -9.28 0.73
N LYS A 61 -8.14 -9.00 1.39
CA LYS A 61 -7.35 -9.99 2.14
C LYS A 61 -8.12 -10.58 3.33
N GLU A 62 -8.90 -9.77 4.03
CA GLU A 62 -9.77 -10.18 5.13
C GLU A 62 -11.00 -10.98 4.67
N GLY A 63 -11.41 -10.81 3.41
CA GLY A 63 -12.60 -11.45 2.83
C GLY A 63 -13.87 -10.59 2.86
N ASP A 64 -13.78 -9.34 3.35
CA ASP A 64 -14.88 -8.37 3.27
C ASP A 64 -14.91 -7.70 1.90
N LEU A 65 -15.43 -8.44 0.91
CA LEU A 65 -15.50 -7.97 -0.47
C LEU A 65 -16.40 -6.73 -0.61
N SER A 66 -17.44 -6.58 0.22
CA SER A 66 -18.34 -5.43 0.12
C SER A 66 -17.61 -4.13 0.49
N ASN A 67 -16.86 -4.14 1.59
CA ASN A 67 -16.03 -3.00 1.98
C ASN A 67 -14.85 -2.80 1.04
N ALA A 68 -14.21 -3.87 0.56
CA ALA A 68 -13.17 -3.76 -0.46
C ALA A 68 -13.66 -2.96 -1.68
N ARG A 69 -14.85 -3.28 -2.20
CA ARG A 69 -15.47 -2.53 -3.31
C ARG A 69 -15.73 -1.06 -2.99
N TYR A 70 -16.18 -0.76 -1.76
CA TYR A 70 -16.34 0.63 -1.33
C TYR A 70 -15.02 1.41 -1.40
N TRP A 71 -13.93 0.81 -0.91
CA TRP A 71 -12.62 1.45 -0.89
C TRP A 71 -11.96 1.53 -2.28
N TYR A 72 -12.16 0.54 -3.17
CA TYR A 72 -11.74 0.65 -4.58
C TYR A 72 -12.42 1.83 -5.27
N ARG A 73 -13.74 1.98 -5.08
CA ARG A 73 -14.46 3.15 -5.62
C ARG A 73 -13.91 4.46 -5.06
N ARG A 74 -13.60 4.50 -3.76
CA ARG A 74 -13.05 5.69 -3.11
C ARG A 74 -11.63 6.03 -3.57
N SER A 75 -10.80 5.03 -3.88
CA SER A 75 -9.44 5.24 -4.38
C SER A 75 -9.41 5.60 -5.88
N GLY A 76 -10.50 5.35 -6.60
CA GLY A 76 -10.56 5.50 -8.06
C GLY A 76 -9.79 4.41 -8.82
N LYS A 77 -9.38 3.34 -8.13
CA LYS A 77 -8.68 2.20 -8.74
C LYS A 77 -9.67 1.07 -9.04
N PRO A 78 -9.47 0.31 -10.13
CA PRO A 78 -10.30 -0.85 -10.41
C PRO A 78 -10.10 -1.94 -9.35
N GLU A 79 -11.13 -2.77 -9.18
CA GLU A 79 -10.99 -4.01 -8.41
C GLU A 79 -9.91 -4.87 -9.06
N PHE A 80 -9.06 -5.48 -8.23
CA PHE A 80 -8.01 -6.36 -8.71
C PHE A 80 -8.50 -7.81 -8.68
N HIS A 81 -8.24 -8.56 -9.74
CA HIS A 81 -8.86 -9.88 -9.98
C HIS A 81 -7.88 -11.06 -9.87
N ALA A 82 -6.59 -10.80 -9.67
CA ALA A 82 -5.57 -11.83 -9.51
C ALA A 82 -5.21 -12.04 -8.02
N GLY A 83 -4.08 -12.70 -7.73
CA GLY A 83 -3.68 -13.05 -6.36
C GLY A 83 -3.45 -11.85 -5.44
N LEU A 84 -3.55 -12.07 -4.12
CA LEU A 84 -3.27 -11.04 -3.10
C LEU A 84 -1.82 -10.56 -3.17
N ASP A 85 -0.87 -11.47 -3.34
CA ASP A 85 0.55 -11.10 -3.47
C ASP A 85 0.79 -10.23 -4.70
N GLN A 86 0.14 -10.55 -5.82
CA GLN A 86 0.23 -9.77 -7.06
C GLN A 86 -0.39 -8.39 -6.90
N GLU A 87 -1.52 -8.29 -6.18
CA GLU A 87 -2.10 -6.98 -5.87
C GLU A 87 -1.17 -6.16 -5.00
N TRP A 88 -0.64 -6.74 -3.92
CA TRP A 88 0.30 -6.06 -3.02
C TRP A 88 1.49 -5.50 -3.80
N GLU A 89 2.08 -6.31 -4.69
CA GLU A 89 3.22 -5.91 -5.53
C GLU A 89 2.88 -4.79 -6.50
N GLN A 90 1.70 -4.84 -7.13
CA GLN A 90 1.24 -3.79 -8.04
C GLN A 90 1.05 -2.47 -7.29
N ILE A 91 0.39 -2.50 -6.12
CA ILE A 91 0.18 -1.29 -5.31
C ILE A 91 1.52 -0.72 -4.87
N ALA A 92 2.40 -1.54 -4.30
CA ALA A 92 3.72 -1.10 -3.84
C ALA A 92 4.52 -0.47 -4.97
N SER A 93 4.54 -1.10 -6.14
CA SER A 93 5.27 -0.60 -7.32
C SER A 93 4.75 0.75 -7.80
N ASP A 94 3.42 0.90 -7.94
CA ASP A 94 2.78 2.15 -8.34
C ASP A 94 3.09 3.29 -7.36
N LEU A 95 3.00 3.01 -6.06
CA LEU A 95 3.24 4.01 -5.01
C LEU A 95 4.71 4.44 -4.97
N LEU A 96 5.66 3.50 -5.07
CA LEU A 96 7.09 3.81 -5.15
C LEU A 96 7.40 4.66 -6.39
N MET A 97 6.79 4.35 -7.54
CA MET A 97 6.92 5.13 -8.76
C MET A 97 6.34 6.54 -8.63
N LYS A 98 5.20 6.69 -7.95
CA LYS A 98 4.60 8.00 -7.67
C LYS A 98 5.48 8.84 -6.76
N VAL A 99 6.08 8.23 -5.73
CA VAL A 99 7.09 8.91 -4.91
C VAL A 99 8.21 9.44 -5.80
N LYS A 100 8.76 8.68 -6.77
CA LYS A 100 9.76 9.19 -7.74
C LYS A 100 9.42 10.57 -8.29
N GLN A 101 8.20 10.67 -8.80
CA GLN A 101 7.79 11.74 -9.69
C GLN A 101 7.63 13.03 -8.91
N LEU A 102 7.27 12.93 -7.62
CA LEU A 102 7.17 14.08 -6.72
C LEU A 102 8.52 14.69 -6.35
N TRP A 103 9.63 13.95 -6.44
CA TRP A 103 10.98 14.44 -6.08
C TRP A 103 11.86 14.82 -7.28
N MET A 104 11.36 14.67 -8.50
CA MET A 104 12.03 15.18 -9.70
C MET A 104 11.38 16.53 -10.07
N PRO A 105 11.94 17.68 -9.67
CA PRO A 105 11.46 18.95 -10.22
C PRO A 105 11.64 18.88 -11.74
N MET A 106 10.57 19.16 -12.48
CA MET A 106 10.67 19.32 -13.92
C MET A 106 11.63 20.47 -14.19
N ASN A 107 12.77 20.17 -14.83
CA ASN A 107 13.70 21.17 -15.35
C ASN A 107 13.01 22.03 -16.41
#